data_AF-A0A6V8ML33-F1
#
_entry.id   AF-A0A6V8ML33-F1
#
_cell.length_a   1.000
_cell.length_b   1.000
_cell.length_c   1.000
_cell.angle_alpha   90.00
_cell.angle_beta   90.00
_cell.angle_gamma   90.00
#
_symmetry.space_group_name_H-M   'P 1'
#
loop_
_entity.id
_entity.type
_entity.pdbx_description
1 polymer ?
#
loop_
_entity_poly.entity_id
_entity_poly.type
_entity_poly.pdbx_seq_one_letter_code
_entity_poly.pdbx_strand_id
1 'polypeptide(L)'
;MQIGPGLGVAIMMNNYFHDMATGLLVGSGFALHAIIQIQRVMNTPEATLFFLKTNQKMVKLFKFALWWVVLGGVPRTIFYTSFEWANAADKLQIPALAVKHVMMFAAVVWGVIAWRRMQKKVAVLKESLPEEYRARLAE
;
A
#
# COMPACT_ATOMS: atom_id res chain seq x y z
N MET A 1 -26.00 -19.38 -1.90
CA MET A 1 -26.63 -18.28 -1.14
C MET A 1 -27.20 -17.29 -2.15
N GLN A 2 -28.49 -16.94 -2.06
CA GLN A 2 -29.01 -15.79 -2.80
C GLN A 2 -28.47 -14.53 -2.13
N ILE A 3 -27.59 -13.81 -2.83
CA ILE A 3 -27.03 -12.55 -2.34
C ILE A 3 -28.01 -11.45 -2.74
N GLY A 4 -28.58 -10.76 -1.74
CA GLY A 4 -29.49 -9.64 -2.01
C GLY A 4 -28.78 -8.53 -2.79
N PRO A 5 -29.51 -7.73 -3.60
CA PRO A 5 -28.90 -6.71 -4.47
C PRO A 5 -27.95 -5.76 -3.73
N GLY A 6 -28.34 -5.30 -2.54
CA GLY A 6 -27.51 -4.39 -1.72
C GLY A 6 -26.22 -5.03 -1.19
N LEU A 7 -26.27 -6.31 -0.80
CA LEU A 7 -25.07 -7.04 -0.36
C LEU A 7 -24.11 -7.28 -1.53
N GLY A 8 -24.63 -7.52 -2.74
CA GLY A 8 -23.80 -7.64 -3.94
C GLY A 8 -23.05 -6.34 -4.29
N VAL A 9 -23.73 -5.19 -4.17
CA VAL A 9 -23.08 -3.88 -4.35
C VAL A 9 -21.99 -3.65 -3.30
N ALA A 10 -22.26 -3.97 -2.04
CA ALA A 10 -21.26 -3.81 -0.97
C ALA A 10 -20.01 -4.67 -1.19
N ILE A 11 -20.17 -5.92 -1.63
CA ILE A 11 -19.04 -6.81 -1.95
C ILE A 11 -18.25 -6.27 -3.15
N MET A 12 -18.93 -5.81 -4.20
CA MET A 12 -18.29 -5.20 -5.36
C MET A 12 -17.48 -3.96 -4.96
N MET A 13 -18.07 -3.06 -4.16
CA MET A 13 -17.38 -1.87 -3.64
C MET A 13 -16.16 -2.26 -2.80
N ASN A 14 -16.27 -3.26 -1.93
CA ASN A 14 -15.14 -3.77 -1.17
C ASN A 14 -14.00 -4.26 -2.07
N ASN A 15 -14.32 -4.99 -3.14
CA ASN A 15 -13.31 -5.46 -4.09
C ASN A 15 -12.61 -4.29 -4.80
N TYR A 16 -13.34 -3.24 -5.19
CA TYR A 16 -12.75 -2.01 -5.73
C TYR A 16 -11.86 -1.30 -4.71
N PHE A 17 -12.30 -1.14 -3.47
CA PHE A 17 -11.51 -0.49 -2.42
C PHE A 17 -10.26 -1.30 -2.07
N HIS A 18 -10.35 -2.64 -2.05
CA HIS A 18 -9.20 -3.52 -1.86
C HIS A 18 -8.14 -3.32 -2.96
N ASP A 19 -8.58 -3.27 -4.22
CA ASP A 19 -7.66 -3.09 -5.35
C ASP A 19 -7.05 -1.67 -5.34
N MET A 20 -7.85 -0.65 -5.01
CA MET A 20 -7.39 0.73 -4.80
C MET A 20 -6.37 0.82 -3.65
N ALA A 21 -6.61 0.15 -2.54
CA ALA A 21 -5.69 0.12 -1.39
C ALA A 21 -4.35 -0.52 -1.76
N THR A 22 -4.36 -1.56 -2.59
CA THR A 22 -3.12 -2.13 -3.14
C THR A 22 -2.37 -1.12 -3.99
N GLY A 23 -3.07 -0.37 -4.85
CA GLY A 23 -2.49 0.71 -5.64
C GLY A 23 -1.89 1.84 -4.78
N LEU A 24 -2.60 2.26 -3.73
CA LEU A 24 -2.11 3.24 -2.75
C LEU A 24 -0.85 2.76 -2.03
N LEU A 25 -0.80 1.47 -1.66
CA LEU A 25 0.36 0.86 -1.03
C LEU A 25 1.59 0.92 -1.94
N VAL A 26 1.43 0.54 -3.21
CA VAL A 26 2.52 0.59 -4.20
C VAL A 26 2.93 2.02 -4.52
N GLY A 27 1.96 2.90 -4.80
CA GLY A 27 2.18 4.30 -5.14
C GLY A 27 2.87 5.08 -4.03
N SER A 28 2.49 4.85 -2.77
CA SER A 28 3.16 5.46 -1.61
C SER A 28 4.61 5.00 -1.46
N GLY A 29 4.90 3.72 -1.76
CA GLY A 29 6.26 3.19 -1.82
C GLY A 29 7.12 3.86 -2.90
N PHE A 30 6.58 4.02 -4.11
CA PHE A 30 7.27 4.74 -5.20
C PHE A 30 7.49 6.22 -4.87
N ALA A 31 6.49 6.90 -4.31
CA ALA A 31 6.61 8.30 -3.91
C ALA A 31 7.73 8.49 -2.88
N LEU A 32 7.77 7.67 -1.82
CA LEU A 32 8.86 7.73 -0.84
C LEU A 32 10.22 7.37 -1.45
N HIS A 33 10.25 6.44 -2.40
CA HIS A 33 11.47 6.12 -3.13
C HIS A 33 11.99 7.32 -3.94
N ALA A 34 11.11 8.04 -4.65
CA ALA A 34 11.50 9.23 -5.39
C ALA A 34 12.03 10.32 -4.44
N ILE A 35 11.30 10.59 -3.34
CA ILE A 35 11.69 11.64 -2.39
C ILE A 35 13.03 11.33 -1.72
N ILE A 36 13.32 10.07 -1.35
CA ILE A 36 14.62 9.74 -0.75
C ILE A 36 15.78 9.90 -1.74
N GLN A 37 15.56 9.68 -3.05
CA GLN A 37 16.62 9.94 -4.03
C GLN A 37 16.89 11.43 -4.16
N ILE A 38 15.85 12.26 -4.16
CA ILE A 38 16.00 13.72 -4.16
C ILE A 38 16.72 14.19 -2.88
N GLN A 39 16.34 13.66 -1.71
CA GLN A 39 17.00 13.96 -0.43
C GLN A 39 18.50 13.61 -0.47
N ARG A 40 18.87 12.48 -1.07
CA ARG A 40 20.28 12.07 -1.21
C ARG A 40 21.10 13.00 -2.10
N VAL A 41 20.49 13.54 -3.16
CA VAL A 41 21.15 14.49 -4.07
C VAL A 41 21.35 15.84 -3.38
N MET A 42 20.34 16.33 -2.65
CA MET A 42 20.46 17.59 -1.92
C MET A 42 21.43 17.49 -0.74
N ASN A 43 21.39 16.36 -0.02
CA ASN A 43 22.24 16.06 1.14
C ASN A 43 22.30 17.16 2.20
N THR A 44 21.20 17.90 2.39
CA THR A 44 21.10 18.94 3.43
C THR A 44 20.26 18.49 4.63
N PRO A 45 20.47 19.07 5.82
CA PRO A 45 19.66 18.80 7.00
C PRO A 45 18.16 19.09 6.80
N GLU A 46 17.82 20.14 6.05
CA GLU A 46 16.44 20.55 5.77
C GLU A 46 15.73 19.55 4.85
N ALA A 47 16.42 19.08 3.81
CA ALA A 47 15.93 18.02 2.93
C ALA A 47 15.65 16.73 3.72
N THR A 48 16.53 16.42 4.67
CA THR A 48 16.38 15.27 5.57
C THR A 48 15.19 15.44 6.51
N LEU A 49 15.03 16.61 7.13
CA LEU A 49 13.88 16.92 7.98
C LEU A 49 12.55 16.82 7.19
N PHE A 50 12.50 17.40 5.99
CA PHE A 50 11.33 17.33 5.11
C PHE A 50 10.97 15.88 4.76
N PHE A 51 11.97 15.07 4.38
CA PHE A 51 11.76 13.65 4.11
C PHE A 51 11.24 12.91 5.34
N LEU A 52 11.79 13.16 6.53
CA LEU A 52 11.37 12.50 7.76
C LEU A 52 9.93 12.87 8.15
N LYS A 53 9.54 14.16 8.07
CA LYS A 53 8.14 14.58 8.30
C LYS A 53 7.19 13.96 7.27
N THR A 54 7.59 13.92 6.01
CA THR A 54 6.80 13.29 4.95
C THR A 54 6.64 11.79 5.21
N ASN A 55 7.71 11.08 5.56
CA ASN A 55 7.68 9.66 5.89
C ASN A 55 6.70 9.40 7.04
N GLN A 56 6.69 10.18 8.12
CA GLN A 56 5.75 10.00 9.23
C GLN A 56 4.27 10.01 8.80
N LYS A 57 3.89 10.91 7.87
CA LYS A 57 2.53 10.95 7.32
C LYS A 57 2.27 9.76 6.40
N MET A 58 3.23 9.43 5.55
CA MET A 58 3.15 8.29 4.62
C MET A 58 3.10 6.94 5.33
N VAL A 59 3.71 6.79 6.52
CA VAL A 59 3.56 5.60 7.39
C VAL A 59 2.10 5.33 7.73
N LYS A 60 1.34 6.39 8.06
CA LYS A 60 -0.07 6.24 8.43
C LYS A 60 -0.89 5.78 7.22
N LEU A 61 -0.64 6.38 6.05
CA LEU A 61 -1.28 5.99 4.81
C LEU A 61 -0.96 4.55 4.41
N PHE A 62 0.33 4.16 4.47
CA PHE A 62 0.78 2.80 4.16
C PHE A 62 0.13 1.77 5.09
N LYS A 63 0.12 2.04 6.41
CA LYS A 63 -0.52 1.15 7.39
C LYS A 63 -2.02 1.01 7.14
N PHE A 64 -2.71 2.12 6.88
CA PHE A 64 -4.12 2.12 6.55
C PHE A 64 -4.40 1.28 5.29
N ALA A 65 -3.65 1.52 4.21
CA ALA A 65 -3.76 0.77 2.97
C ALA A 65 -3.51 -0.73 3.17
N LEU A 66 -2.43 -1.10 3.89
CA LEU A 66 -2.11 -2.49 4.18
C LEU A 66 -3.19 -3.17 5.03
N TRP A 67 -3.72 -2.47 6.04
CA TRP A 67 -4.79 -3.01 6.88
C TRP A 67 -6.07 -3.25 6.08
N TRP A 68 -6.40 -2.33 5.17
CA TRP A 68 -7.53 -2.48 4.26
C TRP A 68 -7.32 -3.60 3.24
N VAL A 69 -6.11 -3.79 2.71
CA VAL A 69 -5.79 -4.93 1.84
C VAL A 69 -6.04 -6.25 2.58
N VAL A 70 -5.59 -6.37 3.83
CA VAL A 70 -5.79 -7.60 4.61
C VAL A 70 -7.28 -7.82 4.93
N LEU A 71 -7.97 -6.80 5.47
CA LEU A 71 -9.37 -6.96 5.86
C LEU A 71 -10.33 -7.02 4.68
N GLY A 72 -10.15 -6.16 3.69
CA GLY A 72 -10.95 -6.17 2.46
C GLY A 72 -10.74 -7.45 1.64
N GLY A 73 -9.61 -8.13 1.84
CA GLY A 73 -9.36 -9.47 1.27
C GLY A 73 -10.25 -10.56 1.86
N VAL A 74 -10.76 -10.40 3.10
CA VAL A 74 -11.59 -11.42 3.78
C VAL A 74 -12.96 -11.58 3.10
N PRO A 75 -13.77 -10.53 2.90
CA PRO A 75 -15.01 -10.67 2.12
C PRO A 75 -14.74 -11.16 0.69
N ARG A 76 -13.66 -10.69 0.06
CA ARG A 76 -13.28 -11.07 -1.31
C ARG A 76 -13.01 -12.57 -1.43
N THR A 77 -12.32 -13.17 -0.48
CA THR A 77 -12.03 -14.62 -0.48
C THR A 77 -13.27 -15.46 -0.17
N ILE A 78 -14.12 -15.02 0.76
CA ILE A 78 -15.37 -15.73 1.12
C ILE A 78 -16.35 -15.75 -0.06
N PHE A 79 -16.50 -14.63 -0.78
CA PHE A 79 -17.45 -14.52 -1.90
C PHE A 79 -16.82 -14.75 -3.28
N TYR A 80 -15.57 -15.21 -3.33
CA TYR A 80 -14.78 -15.38 -4.56
C TYR A 80 -15.48 -16.26 -5.60
N THR A 81 -16.00 -17.41 -5.17
CA THR A 81 -16.68 -18.38 -6.04
C THR A 81 -17.97 -17.83 -6.65
N SER A 82 -18.68 -16.98 -5.91
CA SER A 82 -20.02 -16.49 -6.28
C SER A 82 -20.00 -15.28 -7.21
N PHE A 83 -18.96 -14.44 -7.15
CA PHE A 83 -18.87 -13.23 -7.98
C PHE A 83 -17.75 -13.26 -9.01
N GLU A 84 -16.58 -13.79 -8.68
CA GLU A 84 -15.42 -13.75 -9.58
C GLU A 84 -15.27 -15.05 -10.36
N TRP A 85 -15.43 -16.21 -9.72
CA TRP A 85 -15.31 -17.50 -10.42
C TRP A 85 -16.52 -17.76 -11.33
N ALA A 86 -17.76 -17.58 -10.84
CA ALA A 86 -18.96 -17.82 -11.66
C ALA A 86 -18.96 -16.96 -12.94
N ASN A 87 -18.64 -15.67 -12.83
CA ASN A 87 -18.60 -14.75 -13.98
C ASN A 87 -17.39 -14.98 -14.91
N ALA A 88 -16.25 -15.45 -14.37
CA ALA A 88 -15.05 -15.74 -15.17
C ALA A 88 -15.04 -17.12 -15.83
N ALA A 89 -15.67 -18.13 -15.21
CA ALA A 89 -15.86 -19.47 -15.78
C ALA A 89 -16.77 -19.41 -17.01
N ASP A 90 -17.85 -18.64 -16.94
CA ASP A 90 -18.74 -18.41 -18.08
C ASP A 90 -18.06 -17.66 -19.24
N LYS A 91 -16.95 -16.96 -18.99
CA LYS A 91 -16.23 -16.12 -19.97
C LYS A 91 -14.84 -16.64 -20.35
N LEU A 92 -14.42 -17.82 -19.90
CA LEU A 92 -13.07 -18.38 -20.12
C LEU A 92 -11.92 -17.47 -19.62
N GLN A 93 -12.18 -16.57 -18.66
CA GLN A 93 -11.21 -15.57 -18.16
C GLN A 93 -10.44 -16.03 -16.91
N ILE A 94 -10.57 -17.29 -16.53
CA ILE A 94 -9.88 -17.88 -15.36
C ILE A 94 -8.36 -17.61 -15.38
N PRO A 95 -7.64 -17.74 -16.53
CA PRO A 95 -6.21 -17.45 -16.57
C PRO A 95 -5.88 -15.98 -16.26
N ALA A 96 -6.67 -15.05 -16.79
CA ALA A 96 -6.48 -13.61 -16.55
C ALA A 96 -6.73 -13.25 -15.07
N LEU A 97 -7.73 -13.89 -14.45
CA LEU A 97 -8.02 -13.72 -13.03
C LEU A 97 -6.87 -14.25 -12.15
N ALA A 98 -6.29 -15.40 -12.50
CA ALA A 98 -5.13 -15.95 -11.80
C ALA A 98 -3.92 -15.02 -11.89
N VAL A 99 -3.60 -14.50 -13.08
CA VAL A 99 -2.52 -13.53 -13.29
C VAL A 99 -2.72 -12.28 -12.43
N LYS A 100 -3.95 -11.75 -12.39
CA LYS A 100 -4.29 -10.60 -11.52
C LYS A 100 -3.92 -10.89 -10.06
N HIS A 101 -4.33 -12.03 -9.52
CA HIS A 101 -4.05 -12.35 -8.11
C HIS A 101 -2.55 -12.50 -7.83
N VAL A 102 -1.80 -13.16 -8.72
CA VAL A 102 -0.34 -13.28 -8.59
C VAL A 102 0.33 -11.91 -8.62
N MET A 103 -0.06 -11.04 -9.56
CA MET A 103 0.48 -9.68 -9.67
C MET A 103 0.15 -8.85 -8.42
N MET A 104 -1.08 -8.89 -7.95
CA MET A 104 -1.51 -8.14 -6.76
C MET A 104 -0.79 -8.64 -5.50
N PHE A 105 -0.65 -9.96 -5.35
CA PHE A 105 0.10 -10.55 -4.25
C PHE A 105 1.57 -10.12 -4.29
N ALA A 106 2.21 -10.21 -5.45
CA ALA A 106 3.58 -9.77 -5.64
C ALA A 106 3.76 -8.27 -5.32
N ALA A 107 2.81 -7.43 -5.73
CA ALA A 107 2.81 -6.00 -5.45
C ALA A 107 2.72 -5.68 -3.95
N VAL A 108 1.86 -6.38 -3.22
CA VAL A 108 1.74 -6.24 -1.75
C VAL A 108 3.02 -6.70 -1.06
N VAL A 109 3.54 -7.88 -1.40
CA VAL A 109 4.79 -8.42 -0.84
C VAL A 109 5.95 -7.46 -1.09
N TRP A 110 6.12 -7.02 -2.34
CA TRP A 110 7.14 -6.05 -2.71
C TRP A 110 6.99 -4.75 -1.94
N GLY A 111 5.77 -4.21 -1.82
CA GLY A 111 5.51 -2.98 -1.08
C GLY A 111 5.84 -3.10 0.41
N VAL A 112 5.54 -4.23 1.05
CA VAL A 112 5.93 -4.52 2.44
C VAL A 112 7.45 -4.60 2.59
N ILE A 113 8.15 -5.25 1.65
CA ILE A 113 9.63 -5.34 1.67
C ILE A 113 10.25 -3.96 1.47
N ALA A 114 9.78 -3.20 0.47
CA ALA A 114 10.24 -1.85 0.18
C ALA A 114 10.03 -0.92 1.38
N TRP A 115 8.87 -1.03 2.03
CA TRP A 115 8.54 -0.31 3.25
C TRP A 115 9.53 -0.61 4.39
N ARG A 116 9.77 -1.90 4.68
CA ARG A 116 10.73 -2.30 5.73
C ARG A 116 12.14 -1.78 5.44
N ARG A 117 12.57 -1.84 4.18
CA ARG A 117 13.87 -1.28 3.76
C ARG A 117 13.91 0.24 3.94
N MET A 118 12.81 0.94 3.66
CA MET A 118 12.70 2.38 3.86
C MET A 118 12.82 2.77 5.34
N GLN A 119 12.12 2.06 6.24
CA GLN A 119 12.18 2.37 7.67
C GLN A 119 13.58 2.19 8.26
N LYS A 120 14.36 1.23 7.77
CA LYS A 120 15.78 1.11 8.15
C LYS A 120 16.59 2.36 7.75
N LYS A 121 16.37 2.90 6.55
CA LYS A 121 17.05 4.13 6.10
C LYS A 121 16.60 5.36 6.89
N VAL A 122 15.31 5.44 7.21
CA VAL A 122 14.74 6.51 8.04
C VAL A 122 15.38 6.54 9.43
N ALA A 123 15.61 5.38 10.05
CA ALA A 123 16.28 5.30 11.35
C ALA A 123 17.70 5.90 11.30
N VAL A 124 18.49 5.52 10.30
CA VAL A 124 19.84 6.06 10.08
C VAL A 124 19.80 7.57 9.83
N LEU A 125 18.89 8.05 8.99
CA LEU A 125 18.75 9.49 8.68
C LEU A 125 18.31 10.32 9.89
N LYS A 126 17.54 9.72 10.81
CA LYS A 126 17.12 10.36 12.05
C LYS A 126 18.30 10.54 13.02
N GLU A 127 19.19 9.56 13.10
CA GLU A 127 20.40 9.62 13.93
C GLU A 127 21.43 10.62 13.39
N SER A 128 21.57 10.72 12.06
CA SER A 128 22.49 11.66 11.41
C SER A 128 22.03 13.13 11.46
N LEU A 129 20.80 13.39 11.93
CA LEU A 129 20.25 14.74 11.95
C LEU A 129 20.89 15.57 13.09
N PRO A 130 21.28 16.84 12.88
CA PRO A 130 21.78 17.69 13.95
C PRO A 130 20.72 17.91 15.05
N GLU A 131 21.13 18.15 16.29
CA GLU A 131 20.22 18.25 17.45
C GLU A 131 19.13 19.32 17.27
N GLU A 132 19.49 20.48 16.71
CA GLU A 132 18.56 21.57 16.40
C GLU A 132 17.38 21.09 15.52
N TYR A 133 17.68 20.31 14.48
CA TYR A 133 16.67 19.79 13.56
C TYR A 133 15.89 18.61 14.15
N ARG A 134 16.47 17.85 15.09
CA ARG A 134 15.76 16.77 15.79
C ARG A 134 14.63 17.32 16.66
N ALA A 135 14.83 18.46 17.33
CA ALA A 135 13.78 19.11 18.12
C ALA A 135 12.58 19.47 17.23
N ARG A 136 12.85 20.01 16.02
CA ARG A 136 11.83 20.37 15.02
C ARG A 136 11.11 19.19 14.39
N LEU A 137 11.63 17.97 14.51
CA LEU A 137 10.95 16.75 14.01
C LEU A 137 9.79 16.32 14.93
N ALA A 138 9.84 16.71 16.20
CA ALA A 138 8.78 16.41 17.18
C ALA A 138 7.59 17.39 17.12
N GLU A 139 7.80 18.55 16.50
CA GLU A 139 6.77 19.54 16.14
C GLU A 139 5.92 19.08 14.94
#